data_AF-A0A7Z9IS45-F1
#
_entry.id   AF-A0A7Z9IS45-F1
#
_cell.length_a   1.000
_cell.length_b   1.000
_cell.length_c   1.000
_cell.angle_alpha   90.00
_cell.angle_beta   90.00
_cell.angle_gamma   90.00
#
_symmetry.space_group_name_H-M   'P 1'
#
loop_
_entity.id
_entity.type
_entity.pdbx_description
1 polymer ?
#
loop_
_entity_poly.entity_id
_entity_poly.type
_entity_poly.pdbx_seq_one_letter_code
_entity_poly.pdbx_strand_id
1 'polypeptide(L)'
;MLEGIICPVCENTIKEIDLKDSLVCGHCRSDLKDRKYLDFLEFLMANAIVENLDFFDPQVYSEDVDDLDQTKEEEGDPSEFEKKKDHYNIYENEVIPKDTADDNIKGYAQFDGLNEEWEDFNEREFDKI
;
A
#
# COMPACT_ATOMS: atom_id res chain seq x y z
N MET A 1 33.01 3.88 -17.76
CA MET A 1 32.34 4.41 -18.96
C MET A 1 31.60 3.24 -19.57
N LEU A 2 30.30 3.14 -19.28
CA LEU A 2 29.47 2.15 -19.94
C LEU A 2 29.09 2.75 -21.29
N GLU A 3 29.53 2.09 -22.37
CA GLU A 3 29.38 2.57 -23.74
C GLU A 3 27.94 2.35 -24.22
N GLY A 4 27.04 3.21 -23.74
CA GLY A 4 25.67 3.36 -24.25
C GLY A 4 24.71 2.22 -23.91
N ILE A 5 23.43 2.48 -24.19
CA ILE A 5 22.31 1.56 -23.95
C ILE A 5 22.08 0.74 -25.21
N ILE A 6 21.88 -0.56 -25.11
CA ILE A 6 21.62 -1.41 -26.28
C ILE A 6 20.11 -1.50 -26.53
N CYS A 7 19.69 -1.26 -27.78
CA CYS A 7 18.29 -1.46 -28.17
C CYS A 7 17.90 -2.94 -28.08
N PRO A 8 16.79 -3.32 -27.42
CA PRO A 8 16.35 -4.71 -27.33
C PRO A 8 15.82 -5.28 -28.66
N VAL A 9 15.65 -4.45 -29.68
CA VAL A 9 15.09 -4.85 -31.00
C VAL A 9 16.15 -4.99 -32.07
N CYS A 10 17.03 -3.98 -32.19
CA CYS A 10 17.99 -3.90 -33.28
C CYS A 10 19.45 -3.99 -32.81
N GLU A 11 19.67 -4.19 -31.50
CA GLU A 11 21.00 -4.37 -30.88
C GLU A 11 21.97 -3.21 -31.09
N ASN A 12 21.52 -2.10 -31.69
CA ASN A 12 22.32 -0.90 -31.86
C ASN A 12 22.41 -0.12 -30.55
N THR A 13 23.54 0.55 -30.35
CA THR A 13 23.75 1.46 -29.23
C THR A 13 22.93 2.74 -29.40
N ILE A 14 22.15 3.06 -28.37
CA ILE A 14 21.35 4.27 -28.19
C ILE A 14 22.02 5.13 -27.11
N LYS A 15 21.98 6.44 -27.28
CA LYS A 15 22.45 7.38 -26.26
C LYS A 15 21.33 7.63 -25.24
N GLU A 16 21.70 7.81 -23.98
CA GLU A 16 20.77 8.14 -22.89
C GLU A 16 19.90 9.37 -23.22
N ILE A 17 20.49 10.40 -23.81
CA ILE A 17 19.80 11.63 -24.22
C ILE A 17 18.65 11.35 -25.20
N ASP A 18 18.80 10.38 -26.10
CA ASP A 18 17.78 10.08 -27.10
C ASP A 18 16.55 9.40 -26.47
N LEU A 19 16.75 8.67 -25.36
CA LEU A 19 15.70 7.97 -24.63
C LEU A 19 14.99 8.84 -23.59
N LYS A 20 15.62 9.95 -23.17
CA LYS A 20 15.06 10.86 -22.16
C LYS A 20 13.75 11.51 -22.63
N ASP A 21 13.69 11.89 -23.91
CA ASP A 21 12.54 12.58 -24.49
C ASP A 21 11.52 11.62 -25.11
N SER A 22 11.96 10.49 -25.64
CA SER A 22 11.11 9.52 -26.33
C SER A 22 11.68 8.11 -26.23
N LEU A 23 10.84 7.14 -25.84
CA LEU A 23 11.19 5.71 -25.78
C LEU A 23 11.23 5.04 -27.17
N VAL A 24 11.43 5.82 -28.22
CA VAL A 24 11.56 5.31 -29.59
C VAL A 24 13.02 5.19 -29.96
N CYS A 25 13.43 4.01 -30.43
CA CYS A 25 14.81 3.82 -30.88
C CYS A 25 15.10 4.66 -32.14
N GLY A 26 16.16 5.47 -32.12
CA GLY A 26 16.58 6.26 -33.28
C GLY A 26 17.03 5.45 -34.51
N HIS A 27 17.39 4.17 -34.34
CA HIS A 27 17.87 3.30 -35.42
C HIS A 27 16.75 2.52 -36.12
N CYS A 28 15.96 1.77 -35.35
CA CYS A 28 14.88 0.93 -35.89
C CYS A 28 13.50 1.60 -35.85
N ARG A 29 13.37 2.76 -35.20
CA ARG A 29 12.11 3.49 -35.01
C ARG A 29 11.01 2.65 -34.34
N SER A 30 11.41 1.59 -33.63
CA SER A 30 10.49 0.80 -32.83
C SER A 30 10.17 1.55 -31.55
N ASP A 31 8.89 1.56 -31.19
CA ASP A 31 8.43 2.01 -29.88
C ASP A 31 8.82 0.97 -28.84
N LEU A 32 9.61 1.38 -27.86
CA LEU A 32 10.07 0.55 -26.76
C LEU A 32 9.12 0.61 -25.56
N LYS A 33 8.09 1.45 -25.59
CA LYS A 33 7.04 1.55 -24.56
C LYS A 33 6.02 0.42 -24.70
N ASP A 34 6.50 -0.82 -24.56
CA ASP A 34 5.70 -2.03 -24.70
C ASP A 34 6.07 -3.01 -23.59
N ARG A 35 5.08 -3.74 -23.07
CA ARG A 35 5.24 -4.78 -22.06
C ARG A 35 6.31 -5.81 -22.42
N LYS A 36 6.50 -6.13 -23.71
CA LYS A 36 7.56 -7.07 -24.12
C LYS A 36 8.98 -6.61 -23.77
N TYR A 37 9.16 -5.33 -23.44
CA TYR A 37 10.44 -4.73 -23.06
C TYR A 37 10.44 -4.28 -21.59
N LEU A 38 9.63 -4.89 -20.73
CA LEU A 38 9.47 -4.50 -19.33
C LEU A 38 10.81 -4.47 -18.57
N ASP A 39 11.61 -5.53 -18.65
CA ASP A 39 12.96 -5.57 -18.03
C ASP A 39 13.86 -4.40 -18.49
N PHE A 40 13.76 -4.03 -19.77
CA PHE A 40 14.51 -2.91 -20.33
C PHE A 40 14.00 -1.57 -19.80
N LEU A 41 12.68 -1.39 -19.72
CA LEU A 41 12.05 -0.20 -19.18
C LEU A 41 12.35 -0.03 -17.68
N GLU A 42 12.32 -1.11 -16.90
CA GLU A 42 12.73 -1.12 -15.50
C GLU A 42 14.19 -0.74 -15.32
N PHE A 43 15.08 -1.26 -16.16
CA PHE A 43 16.48 -0.86 -16.16
C PHE A 43 16.64 0.64 -16.40
N LEU A 44 15.91 1.22 -17.36
CA LEU A 44 15.95 2.66 -17.63
C LEU A 44 15.46 3.48 -16.42
N MET A 45 14.42 3.03 -15.71
CA MET A 45 13.92 3.69 -14.50
C MET A 45 14.90 3.57 -13.32
N ALA A 46 15.43 2.37 -13.05
CA ALA A 46 16.33 2.11 -11.93
C ALA A 46 17.62 2.95 -12.02
N ASN A 47 18.06 3.24 -13.25
CA ASN A 47 19.22 4.10 -13.51
C ASN A 47 18.85 5.59 -13.71
N ALA A 48 17.59 5.97 -13.52
CA ALA A 48 17.07 7.34 -13.70
C ALA A 48 17.37 7.96 -15.08
N ILE A 49 17.37 7.13 -16.13
CA ILE A 49 17.65 7.57 -17.51
C ILE A 49 16.41 8.19 -18.14
N VAL A 50 15.23 7.71 -17.76
CA VAL A 50 13.92 8.18 -18.24
C VAL A 50 13.10 8.65 -17.05
N GLU A 51 12.63 9.89 -17.11
CA GLU A 51 11.76 10.51 -16.08
C GLU A 51 10.27 10.41 -16.45
N ASN A 52 9.97 10.11 -17.73
CA ASN A 52 8.62 10.15 -18.30
C ASN A 52 8.01 8.74 -18.50
N LEU A 53 8.45 7.76 -17.70
CA LEU A 53 7.80 6.45 -17.66
C LEU A 53 6.93 6.39 -16.40
N ASP A 54 5.62 6.35 -16.62
CA ASP A 54 4.65 6.18 -15.54
C ASP A 54 4.62 4.70 -15.11
N PHE A 55 4.92 4.45 -13.84
CA PHE A 55 4.84 3.11 -13.25
C PHE A 55 3.40 2.58 -13.24
N PHE A 56 2.40 3.46 -13.28
CA PHE A 56 1.00 3.09 -13.28
C PHE A 56 0.41 2.97 -14.69
N ASP A 57 1.22 3.01 -15.76
CA ASP A 57 0.72 2.88 -17.12
C ASP A 57 0.10 1.48 -17.34
N PRO A 58 -1.24 1.37 -17.51
CA PRO A 58 -1.89 0.07 -17.66
C PRO A 58 -1.45 -0.65 -18.93
N GLN A 59 -0.94 0.05 -19.95
CA GLN A 59 -0.47 -0.58 -21.18
C GLN A 59 0.81 -1.39 -20.96
N VAL A 60 1.62 -1.02 -19.95
CA VAL A 60 2.89 -1.67 -19.64
C VAL A 60 2.74 -2.58 -18.41
N TYR A 61 2.07 -2.10 -17.36
CA TYR A 61 1.99 -2.72 -16.03
C TYR A 61 0.63 -3.37 -15.69
N SER A 62 -0.24 -3.64 -16.67
CA SER A 62 -1.59 -4.16 -16.43
C SER A 62 -1.69 -5.50 -15.69
N GLU A 63 -0.67 -6.37 -15.75
CA GLU A 63 -0.78 -7.73 -15.19
C GLU A 63 -0.77 -7.75 -13.66
N ASP A 64 -0.17 -6.74 -13.01
CA ASP A 64 -0.12 -6.61 -11.54
C ASP A 64 -1.20 -5.67 -10.99
N VAL A 65 -2.07 -5.12 -11.86
CA VAL A 65 -3.22 -4.34 -11.42
C VAL A 65 -4.30 -5.34 -11.04
N ASP A 66 -4.34 -5.67 -9.75
CA ASP A 66 -5.48 -6.38 -9.19
C ASP A 66 -6.77 -5.69 -9.62
N ASP A 67 -7.80 -6.49 -9.88
CA ASP A 67 -9.12 -5.94 -10.21
C ASP A 67 -9.70 -5.32 -8.93
N LEU A 68 -9.36 -4.05 -8.70
CA LEU A 68 -9.81 -3.24 -7.57
C LEU A 68 -11.29 -2.86 -7.69
N ASP A 69 -12.05 -3.53 -8.55
CA ASP A 69 -13.49 -3.35 -8.66
C ASP A 69 -14.18 -3.80 -7.36
N GLN A 70 -14.40 -2.82 -6.48
CA GLN A 70 -15.14 -2.97 -5.23
C GLN A 70 -16.62 -3.35 -5.44
N THR A 71 -17.11 -3.36 -6.69
CA THR A 71 -18.46 -3.85 -7.02
C THR A 71 -18.52 -5.35 -7.21
N LYS A 72 -17.39 -6.04 -7.30
CA LYS A 72 -17.35 -7.49 -7.24
C LYS A 72 -17.67 -7.95 -5.83
N GLU A 73 -18.65 -8.85 -5.71
CA GLU A 73 -18.94 -9.52 -4.46
C GLU A 73 -17.70 -10.33 -4.03
N GLU A 74 -17.16 -10.02 -2.86
CA GLU A 74 -16.06 -10.78 -2.25
C GLU A 74 -16.53 -12.24 -2.06
N GLU A 75 -15.78 -13.20 -2.62
CA GLU A 75 -16.11 -14.62 -2.49
C GLU A 75 -15.83 -15.10 -1.05
N GLY A 76 -16.88 -15.11 -0.22
CA GLY A 76 -16.84 -15.70 1.11
C GLY A 76 -17.72 -14.93 2.08
N ASP A 77 -18.60 -15.63 2.78
CA ASP A 77 -19.39 -15.03 3.86
C ASP A 77 -18.48 -14.85 5.10
N PRO A 78 -18.19 -13.61 5.55
CA PRO A 78 -17.37 -13.39 6.74
C PRO A 78 -17.93 -14.07 8.00
N SER A 79 -19.24 -14.32 8.04
CA SER A 79 -19.91 -15.02 9.13
C SER A 79 -19.53 -16.51 9.22
N GLU A 80 -18.99 -17.13 8.18
CA GLU A 80 -18.46 -18.50 8.25
C GLU A 80 -17.17 -18.60 9.08
N PHE A 81 -16.42 -17.49 9.18
CA PHE A 81 -15.16 -17.42 9.93
C PHE A 81 -15.33 -16.78 11.32
N GLU A 82 -16.51 -16.20 11.60
CA GLU A 82 -16.84 -15.68 12.92
C GLU A 82 -17.01 -16.85 13.91
N LYS A 83 -16.06 -16.97 14.84
CA LYS A 83 -16.15 -17.96 15.91
C LYS A 83 -17.36 -17.63 16.77
N LYS A 84 -18.30 -18.58 16.87
CA LYS A 84 -19.50 -18.45 17.72
C LYS A 84 -19.11 -17.98 19.12
N LYS A 85 -19.88 -17.01 19.62
CA LYS A 85 -19.70 -16.33 20.91
C LYS A 85 -19.51 -17.28 22.10
N ASP A 86 -19.99 -18.52 21.98
CA ASP A 86 -19.83 -19.59 22.97
C ASP A 86 -18.38 -19.94 23.30
N HIS A 87 -17.41 -19.61 22.43
CA HIS A 87 -15.98 -19.83 22.69
C HIS A 87 -15.36 -18.82 23.68
N TYR A 88 -16.05 -17.75 24.05
CA TYR A 88 -15.52 -16.70 24.94
C TYR A 88 -15.90 -16.88 26.42
N ASN A 89 -16.64 -17.94 26.78
CA ASN A 89 -17.04 -18.23 28.17
C ASN A 89 -15.91 -18.77 29.07
N ILE A 90 -14.66 -18.76 28.60
CA ILE A 90 -13.53 -19.30 29.38
C ILE A 90 -13.17 -18.35 30.54
N TYR A 91 -13.37 -17.04 30.37
CA TYR A 91 -12.91 -16.02 31.32
C TYR A 91 -14.01 -15.27 32.08
N GLU A 92 -15.29 -15.43 31.74
CA GLU A 92 -16.37 -14.76 32.50
C GLU A 92 -16.48 -15.25 33.96
N ASN A 93 -15.89 -16.42 34.28
CA ASN A 93 -15.87 -16.97 35.64
C ASN A 93 -14.52 -16.83 36.36
N GLU A 94 -13.51 -16.20 35.76
CA GLU A 94 -12.23 -15.98 36.44
C GLU A 94 -12.29 -14.72 37.32
N VAL A 95 -12.70 -14.96 38.58
CA VAL A 95 -12.29 -14.26 39.82
C VAL A 95 -12.06 -12.75 39.66
N ILE A 96 -13.08 -11.94 39.97
CA ILE A 96 -12.87 -10.55 40.38
C ILE A 96 -11.90 -10.57 41.56
N PRO A 97 -10.67 -10.04 41.46
CA PRO A 97 -9.78 -9.95 42.60
C PRO A 97 -10.47 -9.12 43.66
N LYS A 98 -10.69 -9.68 44.85
CA LYS A 98 -11.12 -8.87 45.99
C LYS A 98 -10.03 -7.85 46.26
N ASP A 99 -10.40 -6.57 46.30
CA ASP A 99 -9.52 -5.47 46.65
C ASP A 99 -8.88 -5.71 48.02
N THR A 100 -7.71 -6.35 48.04
CA THR A 100 -6.82 -6.26 49.19
C THR A 100 -6.17 -4.90 49.10
N ALA A 101 -6.69 -3.97 49.88
CA ALA A 101 -6.20 -2.60 50.00
C ALA A 101 -4.72 -2.60 50.42
N ASP A 102 -3.83 -2.62 49.42
CA ASP A 102 -2.41 -2.43 49.61
C ASP A 102 -2.12 -0.94 49.35
N ASP A 103 -1.77 -0.22 50.42
CA ASP A 103 -1.64 1.25 50.41
C ASP A 103 -0.58 1.78 49.42
N ASN A 104 0.28 0.90 48.90
CA ASN A 104 1.33 1.23 47.94
C ASN A 104 0.87 1.29 46.46
N ILE A 105 -0.37 0.89 46.13
CA ILE A 105 -0.87 0.79 44.73
C ILE A 105 -1.97 1.83 44.43
N LYS A 106 -2.23 2.79 45.34
CA LYS A 106 -3.30 3.80 45.17
C LYS A 106 -3.14 4.75 43.97
N GLY A 107 -1.95 4.83 43.37
CA GLY A 107 -1.70 5.68 42.20
C GLY A 107 -1.97 5.02 40.84
N TYR A 108 -2.10 3.69 40.79
CA TYR A 108 -2.16 2.94 39.52
C TYR A 108 -3.43 2.10 39.35
N ALA A 109 -4.31 2.04 40.36
CA ALA A 109 -5.36 1.02 40.40
C ALA A 109 -6.67 1.37 39.67
N GLN A 110 -6.92 2.63 39.29
CA GLN A 110 -8.20 2.95 38.66
C GLN A 110 -8.08 4.17 37.75
N PHE A 111 -8.15 3.93 36.45
CA PHE A 111 -8.43 4.99 35.49
C PHE A 111 -9.90 5.37 35.68
N ASP A 112 -10.17 6.59 36.18
CA ASP A 112 -11.52 7.11 36.49
C ASP A 112 -12.42 7.33 35.25
N GLY A 113 -11.97 6.86 34.08
CA GLY A 113 -12.55 7.21 32.80
C GLY A 113 -12.18 8.64 32.41
N LEU A 114 -12.17 8.91 31.10
CA LEU A 114 -12.37 10.28 30.64
C LEU A 114 -13.84 10.58 30.89
N ASN A 115 -14.12 11.57 31.74
CA ASN A 115 -15.48 12.05 31.99
C ASN A 115 -16.02 12.89 30.81
N GLU A 116 -15.21 13.07 29.76
CA GLU A 116 -15.62 13.62 28.47
C GLU A 116 -16.30 12.51 27.66
N GLU A 117 -17.61 12.66 27.45
CA GLU A 117 -18.35 11.85 26.49
C GLU A 117 -17.67 12.01 25.13
N TRP A 118 -17.43 10.89 24.43
CA TRP A 118 -16.69 10.87 23.17
C TRP A 118 -17.29 11.81 22.11
N GLU A 119 -18.58 12.12 22.23
CA GLU A 119 -19.30 13.07 21.38
C GLU A 119 -18.80 14.51 21.62
N ASP A 120 -18.66 14.95 22.87
CA ASP A 120 -18.13 16.27 23.23
C ASP A 120 -16.70 16.52 22.70
N PHE A 121 -15.86 15.48 22.65
CA PHE A 121 -14.49 15.61 22.12
C PHE A 121 -14.50 15.99 20.63
N ASN A 122 -15.42 15.40 19.86
CA ASN A 122 -15.53 15.60 18.41
C ASN A 122 -16.27 16.90 18.06
N GLU A 123 -17.19 17.37 18.90
CA GLU A 123 -17.93 18.62 18.67
C GLU A 123 -17.05 19.88 18.79
N ARG A 124 -15.95 19.83 19.55
CA ARG A 124 -15.01 20.97 19.73
C ARG A 124 -14.40 21.54 18.45
N GLU A 125 -14.36 20.74 17.38
CA GLU A 125 -13.86 21.18 16.07
C GLU A 125 -14.96 21.73 15.15
N PHE A 126 -16.24 21.59 15.51
CA PHE A 126 -17.38 22.09 14.72
C PHE A 126 -17.87 23.48 15.16
N ASP A 127 -17.61 23.90 16.40
CA ASP A 127 -18.05 25.19 16.95
C ASP A 127 -17.08 26.36 16.71
N LYS A 128 -16.04 26.19 15.89
CA LYS A 128 -15.12 27.28 15.48
C LYS A 128 -15.56 27.92 14.14
N ILE A 129 -16.80 28.41 14.07
CA ILE A 129 -17.30 29.31 13.01
C ILE A 129 -17.84 30.58 13.64
#